data_AF-A0A0D9X1M5-F1
#
_entry.id   AF-A0A0D9X1M5-F1
#
_cell.length_a   1.000
_cell.length_b   1.000
_cell.length_c   1.000
_cell.angle_alpha   90.00
_cell.angle_beta   90.00
_cell.angle_gamma   90.00
#
_symmetry.space_group_name_H-M   'P 1'
#
loop_
_entity.id
_entity.type
_entity.pdbx_description
1 polymer ?
#
loop_
_entity_poly.entity_id
_entity_poly.type
_entity_poly.pdbx_seq_one_letter_code
_entity_poly.pdbx_strand_id
1 'polypeptide(L)'
;MALLMIPDLQEGNRGLMVGWCDQIAVLGHRATRGFLSHCWWNSTIESLVAGVPMICWPFFSEQVTNCRYACEEWGVGVEMVREA
;
A
#
# COMPACT_ATOMS: atom_id res chain seq x y z
N MET A 1 -3.52 3.14 -8.13
CA MET A 1 -4.74 3.92 -8.35
C MET A 1 -5.96 3.07 -8.00
N ALA A 2 -6.35 3.03 -6.72
CA ALA A 2 -7.58 2.37 -6.32
C ALA A 2 -8.73 3.38 -6.42
N LEU A 3 -9.58 3.20 -7.43
CA LEU A 3 -10.87 3.88 -7.56
C LEU A 3 -11.85 3.22 -6.58
N LEU A 4 -11.88 3.70 -5.34
CA LEU A 4 -13.02 3.53 -4.46
C LEU A 4 -13.47 4.93 -4.06
N MET A 5 -14.76 5.23 -4.23
CA MET A 5 -15.35 6.45 -3.67
C MET A 5 -15.11 6.44 -2.16
N ILE A 6 -14.24 7.32 -1.68
CA ILE A 6 -13.81 7.45 -0.29
C ILE A 6 -14.05 8.92 0.11
N PRO A 7 -14.52 9.16 1.35
CA PRO A 7 -15.16 10.40 1.78
C PRO A 7 -14.26 11.65 1.70
N ASP A 8 -14.89 12.82 1.93
CA ASP A 8 -14.22 14.10 2.14
C ASP A 8 -13.07 14.02 3.17
N LEU A 9 -12.16 14.99 3.12
CA LEU A 9 -11.04 15.13 4.05
C LEU A 9 -11.51 15.02 5.52
N GLN A 10 -11.00 14.04 6.26
CA GLN A 10 -11.22 13.90 7.71
C GLN A 10 -9.89 13.94 8.45
N GLU A 11 -9.75 14.93 9.33
CA GLU A 11 -8.58 15.13 10.18
C GLU A 11 -8.84 14.59 11.59
N GLY A 12 -7.88 13.83 12.11
CA GLY A 12 -7.81 13.45 13.52
C GLY A 12 -6.44 13.78 14.10
N ASN A 13 -6.31 13.75 15.43
CA ASN A 13 -5.06 14.10 16.12
C ASN A 13 -3.83 13.28 15.68
N ARG A 14 -4.00 12.11 15.04
CA ARG A 14 -2.92 11.20 14.66
C ARG A 14 -3.03 10.65 13.23
N GLY A 15 -3.92 11.20 12.41
CA GLY A 15 -4.16 10.65 11.08
C GLY A 15 -5.02 11.56 10.22
N LEU A 16 -4.91 11.36 8.93
CA LEU A 16 -5.64 12.08 7.91
C LEU A 16 -6.25 11.07 6.93
N MET A 17 -7.56 11.15 6.72
CA MET A 17 -8.26 10.39 5.68
C MET A 17 -8.56 11.32 4.52
N VAL A 18 -8.20 10.89 3.31
CA VAL A 18 -8.42 11.65 2.08
C VAL A 18 -8.97 10.71 1.00
N GLY A 19 -9.85 11.22 0.13
CA GLY A 19 -10.33 10.46 -1.02
C GLY A 19 -9.24 10.17 -2.06
N TRP A 20 -8.25 11.07 -2.19
CA TRP A 20 -7.10 10.90 -3.07
C TRP A 20 -5.87 11.60 -2.50
N CYS A 21 -4.69 11.05 -2.77
CA CYS A 21 -3.41 11.71 -2.49
C CYS A 21 -2.43 11.47 -3.64
N ASP A 22 -1.42 12.34 -3.74
CA ASP A 22 -0.24 12.09 -4.54
C ASP A 22 0.58 10.98 -3.85
N GLN A 23 0.27 9.72 -4.19
CA GLN A 23 0.86 8.55 -3.56
C GLN A 23 2.39 8.52 -3.71
N ILE A 24 2.93 9.00 -4.83
CA ILE A 24 4.38 9.04 -5.06
C ILE A 24 5.02 10.04 -4.10
N ALA A 25 4.45 11.24 -3.95
CA ALA A 25 4.93 12.22 -2.98
C ALA A 25 4.83 11.72 -1.53
N VAL A 26 3.74 11.03 -1.18
CA VAL A 26 3.56 10.42 0.15
C VAL A 26 4.59 9.32 0.40
N LEU A 27 4.78 8.39 -0.54
CA LEU A 27 5.75 7.30 -0.40
C LEU A 27 7.19 7.82 -0.34
N GLY A 28 7.52 8.87 -1.11
CA GLY A 28 8.84 9.51 -1.09
C GLY A 28 9.11 10.39 0.14
N HIS A 29 8.12 10.60 1.00
CA HIS A 29 8.29 11.44 2.18
C HIS A 29 9.07 10.72 3.29
N ARG A 30 10.05 11.40 3.92
CA ARG A 30 10.93 10.85 4.97
C ARG A 30 10.21 10.25 6.19
N ALA A 31 8.96 10.66 6.43
CA ALA A 31 8.16 10.17 7.54
C ALA A 31 7.42 8.87 7.21
N THR A 32 7.38 8.47 5.94
CA THR A 32 6.72 7.24 5.50
C THR A 32 7.62 6.05 5.80
N ARG A 33 7.10 5.11 6.59
CA ARG A 33 7.85 3.94 7.08
C ARG A 33 7.23 2.60 6.71
N GLY A 34 6.03 2.62 6.15
CA GLY A 34 5.33 1.42 5.70
C GLY A 34 4.16 1.80 4.81
N PHE A 35 3.78 0.87 3.94
CA PHE A 35 2.70 1.07 3.00
C PHE A 35 1.73 -0.12 3.01
N LEU A 36 0.51 0.11 3.51
CA LEU A 36 -0.57 -0.86 3.39
C LEU A 36 -1.13 -0.81 1.97
N SER A 37 -1.04 -1.91 1.24
CA SER A 37 -1.37 -1.96 -0.17
C SER A 37 -2.10 -3.23 -0.52
N HIS A 38 -3.02 -3.12 -1.47
CA HIS A 38 -3.67 -4.24 -2.13
C HIS A 38 -2.79 -4.92 -3.18
N CYS A 39 -1.50 -4.57 -3.27
CA CYS A 39 -0.51 -5.23 -4.11
C CYS A 39 -0.78 -5.12 -5.63
N TRP A 40 -1.47 -4.07 -6.07
CA TRP A 40 -1.57 -3.78 -7.50
C TRP A 40 -0.24 -3.28 -8.06
N TRP A 41 0.05 -3.61 -9.32
CA TRP A 41 1.41 -3.50 -9.88
C TRP A 41 2.02 -2.11 -9.75
N ASN A 42 1.30 -1.04 -10.12
CA ASN A 42 1.84 0.32 -10.05
C ASN A 42 2.19 0.72 -8.61
N SER A 43 1.29 0.46 -7.65
CA SER A 43 1.53 0.78 -6.25
C SER A 43 2.69 -0.04 -5.66
N THR A 44 2.85 -1.30 -6.09
CA THR A 44 4.00 -2.14 -5.72
C THR A 44 5.31 -1.51 -6.22
N ILE A 45 5.38 -1.12 -7.50
CA ILE A 45 6.57 -0.48 -8.07
C ILE A 45 6.88 0.86 -7.37
N GLU A 46 5.87 1.68 -7.12
CA GLU A 46 6.06 2.96 -6.41
C GLU A 46 6.65 2.75 -5.01
N SER A 47 6.20 1.72 -4.28
CA SER A 47 6.77 1.35 -2.97
C SER A 47 8.21 0.89 -3.06
N LEU A 48 8.52 0.04 -4.04
CA LEU A 48 9.87 -0.47 -4.29
C LEU A 48 10.85 0.66 -4.61
N VAL A 49 10.46 1.57 -5.50
CA VAL A 49 11.27 2.74 -5.87
C VAL A 49 11.48 3.67 -4.67
N ALA A 50 10.46 3.86 -3.84
CA ALA A 50 10.57 4.67 -2.62
C ALA A 50 11.35 3.98 -1.49
N GLY A 51 11.65 2.68 -1.60
CA GLY A 51 12.28 1.91 -0.53
C GLY A 51 11.38 1.75 0.70
N VAL A 52 10.06 1.75 0.52
CA VAL A 52 9.08 1.63 1.60
C VAL A 52 8.60 0.17 1.69
N PRO A 53 8.70 -0.49 2.86
CA PRO A 53 8.22 -1.85 3.02
C PRO A 53 6.70 -1.93 2.97
N MET A 54 6.19 -3.04 2.44
CA MET A 54 4.76 -3.23 2.19
C MET A 54 4.08 -4.10 3.26
N ILE A 55 2.89 -3.68 3.70
CA ILE A 55 1.93 -4.57 4.32
C ILE A 55 0.95 -4.96 3.22
N CYS A 56 0.98 -6.24 2.83
CA CYS A 56 0.27 -6.75 1.68
C CYS A 56 -1.13 -7.24 2.08
N TRP A 57 -2.17 -6.68 1.44
CA TRP A 57 -3.56 -7.07 1.62
C TRP A 57 -4.26 -7.27 0.27
N PRO A 58 -3.87 -8.30 -0.51
CA PRO A 58 -4.38 -8.51 -1.87
C PRO A 58 -5.84 -8.95 -1.87
N PHE A 59 -6.65 -8.56 -2.86
CA PHE A 59 -8.06 -8.99 -2.96
C PHE A 59 -8.33 -10.00 -4.08
N PHE A 60 -7.88 -9.73 -5.31
CA PHE A 60 -8.16 -10.57 -6.48
C PHE A 60 -7.17 -10.31 -7.63
N SER A 61 -7.23 -11.13 -8.68
CA SER A 61 -6.38 -11.03 -9.87
C SER A 61 -4.88 -11.17 -9.53
N GLU A 62 -4.01 -10.41 -10.19
CA GLU A 62 -2.57 -10.42 -10.01
C GLU A 62 -2.11 -9.91 -8.64
N GLN A 63 -2.99 -9.31 -7.84
CA GLN A 63 -2.67 -8.83 -6.50
C GLN A 63 -2.14 -9.97 -5.62
N VAL A 64 -2.72 -11.17 -5.74
CA VAL A 64 -2.29 -12.35 -4.97
C VAL A 64 -0.88 -12.78 -5.37
N THR A 65 -0.60 -12.82 -6.68
CA THR A 65 0.73 -13.12 -7.21
C THR A 65 1.75 -12.08 -6.73
N ASN A 66 1.43 -10.78 -6.86
CA ASN A 66 2.32 -9.71 -6.44
C ASN A 66 2.58 -9.73 -4.93
N CYS A 67 1.57 -10.04 -4.11
CA CYS A 67 1.72 -10.26 -2.67
C CYS A 67 2.72 -11.36 -2.40
N ARG A 68 2.57 -12.52 -3.05
CA ARG A 68 3.50 -13.64 -2.92
C ARG A 68 4.93 -13.24 -3.27
N TYR A 69 5.14 -12.56 -4.40
CA TYR A 69 6.47 -12.07 -4.77
C TYR A 69 7.04 -11.09 -3.74
N ALA A 70 6.24 -10.12 -3.28
CA ALA A 70 6.69 -9.16 -2.28
C ALA A 70 7.08 -9.81 -0.94
N CYS A 71 6.33 -10.82 -0.49
CA CYS A 71 6.53 -11.47 0.79
C CYS A 71 7.58 -12.59 0.74
N GLU A 72 7.50 -13.48 -0.24
CA GLU A 72 8.31 -14.71 -0.28
C GLU A 72 9.58 -14.56 -1.13
N GLU A 73 9.51 -13.86 -2.26
CA GLU A 73 10.61 -13.82 -3.23
C GLU A 73 11.53 -12.61 -3.03
N TRP A 74 10.96 -11.43 -2.81
CA TRP A 74 11.72 -10.19 -2.66
C TRP A 74 12.02 -9.84 -1.20
N GLY A 75 11.25 -10.39 -0.25
CA GLY A 75 11.43 -10.13 1.18
C GLY A 75 11.21 -8.65 1.57
N VAL A 76 10.34 -7.95 0.83
CA VAL A 76 10.05 -6.52 1.03
C VAL A 76 8.66 -6.26 1.63
N GLY A 77 7.89 -7.33 1.85
CA GLY A 77 6.54 -7.22 2.38
C GLY A 77 6.19 -8.30 3.39
N VAL A 78 5.11 -8.04 4.13
CA VAL A 78 4.45 -9.00 5.03
C VAL A 78 2.98 -9.09 4.65
N GLU A 79 2.45 -10.30 4.52
CA GLU A 79 1.03 -10.50 4.24
C GLU A 79 0.18 -10.29 5.50
N MET A 80 -0.89 -9.52 5.37
CA MET A 80 -1.84 -9.30 6.46
C MET A 80 -2.64 -10.58 6.70
N VAL A 81 -2.61 -11.08 7.93
CA VAL A 81 -3.35 -12.28 8.34
C VAL A 81 -4.84 -12.07 8.11
N ARG A 82 -5.47 -12.97 7.37
CA ARG A 82 -6.92 -13.05 7.24
C ARG A 82 -7.42 -13.97 8.34
N GLU A 83 -8.16 -13.43 9.31
CA GLU A 83 -8.94 -14.28 10.21
C GLU A 83 -10.03 -14.99 9.39
N ALA A 84 -10.13 -16.31 9.57
CA ALA A 84 -11.03 -17.19 8.82
C ALA A 84 -12.47 -17.13 9.34
#